data_AF-A0A812ZYA7-F1
#
_entry.id   AF-A0A812ZYA7-F1
#
_cell.length_a   1.000
_cell.length_b   1.000
_cell.length_c   1.000
_cell.angle_alpha   90.00
_cell.angle_beta   90.00
_cell.angle_gamma   90.00
#
_symmetry.space_group_name_H-M   'P 1'
#
loop_
_entity.id
_entity.type
_entity.pdbx_description
1 polymer ?
#
loop_
_entity_poly.entity_id
_entity_poly.type
_entity_poly.pdbx_seq_one_letter_code
_entity_poly.pdbx_strand_id
1 'polypeptide(L)'
;MGEIANLQLVQDEILLKDGSCQYRPKERLPVWHTDGTFKETPEAGTALFCRQAPPSGGATCFADAVAAWKELSLEKQERLQKLICICSLAHHDAKIRLRNPAYPMMSHEERCRNPARRVPLCLQHPETGQCSIYGINSSTCSLIDKGQEMCPSKLRHYEETGEEDDSVAILRDLLVHATAPQFTIVWNWLPGDFAICDTRSTMHCATSYDQNFTREMWRTTIMPDACFAVSFDAC
;
A
#
# COMPACT_ATOMS: atom_id res chain seq x y z
N MET A 1 11.44 -13.45 -10.14
CA MET A 1 10.10 -13.82 -9.65
C MET A 1 10.18 -13.84 -8.14
N GLY A 2 9.84 -12.73 -7.49
CA GLY A 2 9.90 -12.64 -6.03
C GLY A 2 8.67 -13.28 -5.43
N GLU A 3 8.85 -14.42 -4.76
CA GLU A 3 7.86 -14.94 -3.82
C GLU A 3 7.63 -13.86 -2.76
N ILE A 4 6.40 -13.37 -2.66
CA ILE A 4 5.99 -12.52 -1.55
C ILE A 4 6.06 -13.42 -0.32
N ALA A 5 7.02 -13.13 0.55
CA ALA A 5 7.33 -13.94 1.71
C ALA A 5 6.07 -14.25 2.53
N ASN A 6 5.97 -15.52 2.92
CA ASN A 6 5.03 -16.07 3.89
C ASN A 6 4.95 -15.20 5.15
N LEU A 7 4.04 -14.23 5.13
CA LEU A 7 3.48 -13.65 6.34
C LEU A 7 2.56 -14.73 6.89
N GLN A 8 2.96 -15.38 7.99
CA GLN A 8 2.01 -16.02 8.89
C GLN A 8 1.05 -14.92 9.39
N LEU A 9 0.04 -14.64 8.58
CA LEU A 9 -1.15 -13.92 9.01
C LEU A 9 -1.77 -14.83 10.05
N VAL A 10 -1.74 -14.36 11.31
CA VAL A 10 -2.51 -14.95 12.40
C VAL A 10 -3.92 -15.22 11.86
N GLN A 11 -4.46 -16.41 12.12
CA GLN A 11 -5.79 -16.85 11.67
C GLN A 11 -6.96 -15.95 12.16
N ASP A 12 -6.65 -14.83 12.83
CA ASP A 12 -7.61 -13.86 13.32
C ASP A 12 -8.17 -13.02 12.16
N GLU A 13 -9.44 -13.29 11.89
CA GLU A 13 -10.33 -12.69 10.91
C GLU A 13 -9.93 -11.24 10.52
N ILE A 14 -9.31 -11.12 9.35
CA ILE A 14 -9.05 -9.82 8.69
C ILE A 14 -10.37 -9.06 8.52
N LEU A 15 -11.45 -9.79 8.27
CA LEU A 15 -12.82 -9.30 8.27
C LEU A 15 -13.36 -9.12 9.70
N LEU A 16 -14.05 -8.02 9.97
CA LEU A 16 -14.81 -7.82 11.19
C LEU A 16 -16.05 -8.72 11.20
N LYS A 17 -16.73 -8.81 12.36
CA LYS A 17 -17.97 -9.59 12.52
C LYS A 17 -19.10 -9.16 11.58
N ASP A 18 -19.07 -7.91 11.13
CA ASP A 18 -20.01 -7.36 10.14
C ASP A 18 -19.58 -7.63 8.68
N GLY A 19 -18.49 -8.37 8.48
CA GLY A 19 -17.93 -8.70 7.16
C GLY A 19 -17.06 -7.60 6.56
N SER A 20 -16.87 -6.46 7.24
CA SER A 20 -16.05 -5.36 6.72
C SER A 20 -14.56 -5.57 6.93
N CYS A 21 -13.74 -4.92 6.11
CA CYS A 21 -12.28 -5.00 6.12
C CYS A 21 -11.64 -3.71 6.66
N GLN A 22 -12.38 -2.97 7.50
CA GLN A 22 -11.94 -1.68 7.99
C GLN A 22 -10.67 -1.81 8.85
N TYR A 23 -9.73 -0.89 8.61
CA TYR A 23 -8.46 -0.82 9.29
C TYR A 23 -8.62 -0.58 10.78
N ARG A 24 -7.90 -1.37 11.58
CA ARG A 24 -7.87 -1.28 13.03
C ARG A 24 -6.49 -0.80 13.49
N PRO A 25 -6.36 0.43 14.00
CA PRO A 25 -5.05 1.02 14.33
C PRO A 25 -4.25 0.28 15.40
N LYS A 26 -4.93 -0.34 16.39
CA LYS A 26 -4.26 -1.05 17.50
C LYS A 26 -3.58 -2.32 17.01
N GLU A 27 -4.27 -3.08 16.16
CA GLU A 27 -3.84 -4.35 15.59
C GLU A 27 -2.95 -4.14 14.36
N ARG A 28 -3.00 -2.95 13.74
CA ARG A 28 -2.39 -2.62 12.45
C ARG A 28 -2.80 -3.60 11.33
N LEU A 29 -4.07 -4.01 11.35
CA LEU A 29 -4.66 -4.93 10.40
C LEU A 29 -6.02 -4.40 9.91
N PRO A 30 -6.44 -4.71 8.67
CA PRO A 30 -5.68 -5.40 7.62
C PRO A 30 -4.48 -4.58 7.12
N VAL A 31 -3.50 -5.24 6.47
CA VAL A 31 -2.38 -4.53 5.82
C VAL A 31 -2.82 -3.99 4.47
N TRP A 32 -3.53 -2.87 4.48
CA TRP A 32 -3.90 -2.11 3.30
C TRP A 32 -2.68 -1.48 2.64
N HIS A 33 -2.63 -1.54 1.31
CA HIS A 33 -1.54 -0.95 0.55
C HIS A 33 -1.97 -0.53 -0.86
N THR A 34 -1.15 0.34 -1.42
CA THR A 34 -1.06 0.68 -2.83
C THR A 34 0.23 0.09 -3.37
N ASP A 35 0.10 -0.65 -4.48
CA ASP A 35 1.19 -1.37 -5.13
C ASP A 35 2.22 -0.38 -5.72
N GLY A 36 3.52 -0.68 -5.57
CA GLY A 36 4.59 -0.01 -6.31
C GLY A 36 5.05 1.37 -5.86
N THR A 37 4.56 1.92 -4.74
CA THR A 37 4.89 3.31 -4.32
C THR A 37 6.37 3.55 -4.02
N PHE A 38 7.17 2.50 -3.83
CA PHE A 38 8.62 2.55 -3.63
C PHE A 38 9.43 2.41 -4.94
N LYS A 39 8.77 2.25 -6.10
CA LYS A 39 9.43 2.13 -7.41
C LYS A 39 9.61 3.49 -8.06
N GLU A 40 10.58 3.59 -8.96
CA GLU A 40 10.83 4.79 -9.77
C GLU A 40 9.61 5.22 -10.58
N THR A 41 8.96 4.24 -11.21
CA THR A 41 7.71 4.41 -11.92
C THR A 41 6.71 3.47 -11.27
N PRO A 42 5.84 3.96 -10.37
CA PRO A 42 4.76 3.15 -9.84
C PRO A 42 3.86 2.65 -10.95
N GLU A 43 3.32 1.45 -10.78
CA GLU A 43 2.33 0.88 -11.67
C GLU A 43 1.07 1.74 -11.80
N ALA A 44 0.48 1.72 -13.00
CA ALA A 44 -0.83 2.32 -13.27
C ALA A 44 -1.97 1.41 -12.81
N GLY A 45 -1.76 0.10 -12.88
CA GLY A 45 -2.73 -0.87 -12.43
C GLY A 45 -2.15 -2.26 -12.22
N THR A 46 -2.97 -3.11 -11.64
CA THR A 46 -2.68 -4.52 -11.38
C THR A 46 -3.84 -5.35 -11.87
N ALA A 47 -3.55 -6.45 -12.55
CA ALA A 47 -4.54 -7.41 -13.00
C ALA A 47 -4.30 -8.76 -12.33
N LEU A 48 -5.35 -9.34 -11.77
CA LEU A 48 -5.33 -10.57 -11.00
C LEU A 48 -6.30 -11.57 -11.64
N PHE A 49 -5.79 -12.78 -11.91
CA PHE A 49 -6.56 -13.92 -12.35
C PHE A 49 -6.57 -14.99 -11.26
N CYS A 50 -7.74 -15.47 -10.86
CA CYS A 50 -7.85 -16.57 -9.90
C CYS A 50 -7.68 -17.92 -10.60
N ARG A 51 -6.52 -18.55 -10.41
CA ARG A 51 -6.28 -19.90 -10.92
C ARG A 51 -6.90 -20.96 -10.00
N GLN A 52 -6.74 -20.78 -8.70
CA GLN A 52 -7.32 -21.64 -7.67
C GLN A 52 -7.64 -20.81 -6.42
N ALA A 53 -8.89 -20.90 -5.95
CA ALA A 53 -9.33 -20.31 -4.70
C ALA A 53 -9.36 -21.37 -3.58
N PRO A 54 -9.06 -21.01 -2.32
CA PRO A 54 -9.33 -21.89 -1.19
C PRO A 54 -10.84 -22.05 -0.98
N PRO A 55 -11.31 -23.11 -0.28
CA PRO A 55 -12.74 -23.31 -0.02
C PRO A 55 -13.41 -22.18 0.79
N SER A 56 -12.63 -21.44 1.57
CA SER A 56 -13.09 -20.30 2.38
C SER A 56 -11.94 -19.32 2.64
N GLY A 57 -12.28 -18.03 2.78
CA GLY A 57 -11.29 -16.96 2.99
C GLY A 57 -10.54 -16.60 1.71
N GLY A 58 -9.40 -15.91 1.84
CA GLY A 58 -8.52 -15.59 0.70
C GLY A 58 -9.12 -14.58 -0.28
N ALA A 59 -10.15 -13.85 0.14
CA ALA A 59 -10.76 -12.75 -0.57
C ALA A 59 -9.76 -11.60 -0.77
N THR A 60 -10.06 -10.73 -1.72
CA THR A 60 -9.36 -9.44 -1.86
C THR A 60 -10.32 -8.31 -1.57
N CYS A 61 -9.92 -7.44 -0.66
CA CYS A 61 -10.67 -6.23 -0.35
C CYS A 61 -10.08 -5.07 -1.15
N PHE A 62 -10.94 -4.24 -1.74
CA PHE A 62 -10.57 -3.04 -2.46
C PHE A 62 -11.23 -1.83 -1.82
N ALA A 63 -10.54 -0.70 -1.78
CA ALA A 63 -11.02 0.57 -1.26
C ALA A 63 -10.93 1.66 -2.32
N ASP A 64 -12.04 2.35 -2.59
CA ASP A 64 -12.09 3.53 -3.47
C ASP A 64 -11.44 4.73 -2.76
N ALA A 65 -10.17 4.97 -3.10
CA ALA A 65 -9.38 6.02 -2.49
C ALA A 65 -9.73 7.43 -3.01
N VAL A 66 -10.46 7.51 -4.13
CA VAL A 66 -11.01 8.76 -4.68
C VAL A 66 -12.27 9.16 -3.90
N ALA A 67 -13.20 8.23 -3.70
CA ALA A 67 -14.40 8.48 -2.89
C ALA A 67 -14.02 8.84 -1.45
N ALA A 68 -13.08 8.09 -0.86
CA ALA A 68 -12.58 8.38 0.47
C ALA A 68 -11.95 9.78 0.58
N TRP A 69 -11.20 10.23 -0.44
CA TRP A 69 -10.66 11.60 -0.49
C TRP A 69 -11.76 12.66 -0.55
N LYS A 70 -12.75 12.47 -1.42
CA LYS A 70 -13.85 13.42 -1.63
C LYS A 70 -14.70 13.64 -0.38
N GLU A 71 -14.82 12.65 0.48
CA GLU A 71 -15.59 12.76 1.74
C GLU A 71 -14.85 13.46 2.89
N LEU A 72 -13.54 13.70 2.75
CA LEU A 72 -12.80 14.49 3.74
C LEU A 72 -13.29 15.94 3.76
N SER A 73 -13.25 16.58 4.93
CA SER A 73 -13.49 18.02 5.02
C SER A 73 -12.46 18.81 4.20
N LEU A 74 -12.85 19.99 3.70
CA LEU A 74 -11.96 20.86 2.93
C LEU A 74 -10.67 21.18 3.70
N GLU A 75 -10.76 21.45 5.00
CA GLU A 75 -9.59 21.66 5.87
C GLU A 75 -8.63 20.46 5.87
N LYS A 76 -9.16 19.22 5.95
CA LYS A 76 -8.34 18.01 5.87
C LYS A 76 -7.71 17.87 4.51
N GLN A 77 -8.46 18.10 3.42
CA GLN A 77 -7.92 18.06 2.06
C GLN A 77 -6.79 19.08 1.88
N GLU A 78 -6.99 20.33 2.33
CA GLU A 78 -6.02 21.42 2.24
C GLU A 78 -4.72 21.13 3.01
N ARG A 79 -4.82 20.48 4.16
CA ARG A 79 -3.67 20.05 4.95
C ARG A 79 -2.96 18.86 4.29
N LEU A 80 -3.70 17.80 3.97
CA LEU A 80 -3.12 16.54 3.52
C LEU A 80 -2.53 16.63 2.10
N GLN A 81 -3.06 17.49 1.23
CA GLN A 81 -2.51 17.70 -0.11
C GLN A 81 -1.10 18.31 -0.12
N LYS A 82 -0.63 18.83 1.02
CA LYS A 82 0.71 19.39 1.18
C LYS A 82 1.74 18.35 1.60
N LEU A 83 1.34 17.10 1.84
CA LEU A 83 2.21 16.06 2.36
C LEU A 83 2.75 15.15 1.25
N ILE A 84 4.02 14.76 1.41
CA ILE A 84 4.75 13.79 0.61
C ILE A 84 5.10 12.60 1.49
N CYS A 85 4.74 11.40 1.05
CA CYS A 85 5.12 10.12 1.62
C CYS A 85 6.51 9.71 1.12
N ILE A 86 7.40 9.34 2.03
CA ILE A 86 8.73 8.79 1.74
C ILE A 86 8.64 7.26 1.79
N CYS A 87 8.76 6.62 0.64
CA CYS A 87 8.59 5.18 0.44
C CYS A 87 9.93 4.51 0.16
N SER A 88 10.45 3.71 1.09
CA SER A 88 11.70 2.96 0.91
C SER A 88 11.46 1.45 0.94
N LEU A 89 11.96 0.76 -0.08
CA LEU A 89 11.92 -0.70 -0.13
C LEU A 89 12.82 -1.31 0.96
N ALA A 90 13.94 -0.69 1.30
CA ALA A 90 14.79 -1.15 2.39
C ALA A 90 14.10 -1.04 3.76
N HIS A 91 13.30 0.02 3.98
CA HIS A 91 12.45 0.13 5.17
C HIS A 91 11.38 -0.98 5.22
N HIS A 92 10.76 -1.31 4.08
CA HIS A 92 9.85 -2.44 3.99
C HIS A 92 10.52 -3.76 4.38
N ASP A 93 11.71 -4.04 3.84
CA ASP A 93 12.48 -5.24 4.15
C ASP A 93 12.82 -5.32 5.65
N ALA A 94 13.25 -4.20 6.26
CA ALA A 94 13.51 -4.11 7.68
C ALA A 94 12.27 -4.44 8.52
N LYS A 95 11.10 -3.93 8.13
CA LYS A 95 9.83 -4.22 8.81
C LYS A 95 9.40 -5.67 8.69
N ILE A 96 9.61 -6.31 7.55
CA ILE A 96 9.37 -7.76 7.43
C ILE A 96 10.31 -8.51 8.37
N ARG A 97 11.57 -8.09 8.45
CA ARG A 97 12.58 -8.75 9.28
C ARG A 97 12.28 -8.73 10.78
N LEU A 98 11.55 -7.72 11.27
CA LEU A 98 11.03 -7.69 12.64
C LEU A 98 10.13 -8.89 12.98
N ARG A 99 9.48 -9.49 11.97
CA ARG A 99 8.59 -10.66 12.12
C ARG A 99 9.20 -11.94 11.55
N ASN A 100 10.11 -11.81 10.59
CA ASN A 100 10.83 -12.91 9.96
C ASN A 100 12.34 -12.59 9.91
N PRO A 101 13.11 -12.91 10.96
CA PRO A 101 14.53 -12.53 11.05
C PRO A 101 15.44 -13.02 9.91
N ALA A 102 15.00 -14.06 9.19
CA ALA A 102 15.71 -14.64 8.05
C ALA A 102 15.45 -13.90 6.72
N TYR A 103 14.50 -12.96 6.69
CA TYR A 103 14.21 -12.16 5.50
C TYR A 103 15.44 -11.30 5.13
N PRO A 104 15.86 -11.28 3.86
CA PRO A 104 17.07 -10.59 3.44
C PRO A 104 16.93 -9.06 3.61
N MET A 105 18.05 -8.41 3.94
CA MET A 105 18.17 -6.97 3.98
C MET A 105 19.03 -6.49 2.82
N MET A 106 18.67 -5.35 2.24
CA MET A 106 19.54 -4.68 1.28
C MET A 106 20.86 -4.25 1.92
N SER A 107 21.96 -4.54 1.24
CA SER A 107 23.26 -3.94 1.48
C SER A 107 23.22 -2.42 1.26
N HIS A 108 24.28 -1.73 1.68
CA HIS A 108 24.39 -0.29 1.43
C HIS A 108 24.39 0.04 -0.06
N GLU A 109 25.07 -0.77 -0.88
CA GLU A 109 25.16 -0.57 -2.34
C GLU A 109 23.80 -0.76 -3.02
N GLU A 110 23.03 -1.79 -2.60
CA GLU A 110 21.67 -2.01 -3.10
C GLU A 110 20.72 -0.88 -2.72
N ARG A 111 20.83 -0.33 -1.50
CA ARG A 111 20.07 0.86 -1.08
C ARG A 111 20.39 2.08 -1.95
N CYS A 112 21.66 2.31 -2.27
CA CYS A 112 22.06 3.40 -3.17
C CYS A 112 21.48 3.23 -4.59
N ARG A 113 21.33 1.99 -5.07
CA ARG A 113 20.67 1.69 -6.37
C ARG A 113 19.15 1.75 -6.30
N ASN A 114 18.56 1.63 -5.11
CA ASN A 114 17.11 1.65 -4.88
C ASN A 114 16.77 2.74 -3.84
N PRO A 115 17.02 4.02 -4.16
CA PRO A 115 16.76 5.10 -3.22
C PRO A 115 15.26 5.19 -2.88
N ALA A 116 14.96 5.70 -1.70
CA ALA A 116 13.59 5.99 -1.30
C ALA A 116 12.89 6.93 -2.30
N ARG A 117 11.60 6.68 -2.52
CA ARG A 117 10.77 7.43 -3.46
C ARG A 117 9.83 8.38 -2.74
N ARG A 118 9.64 9.54 -3.34
CA ARG A 118 8.70 10.57 -2.89
C ARG A 118 7.41 10.38 -3.67
N VAL A 119 6.28 10.23 -2.98
CA VAL A 119 4.96 10.21 -3.61
C VAL A 119 4.01 11.11 -2.80
N PRO A 120 3.07 11.84 -3.42
CA PRO A 120 2.16 12.68 -2.67
C PRO A 120 1.17 11.82 -1.90
N LEU A 121 0.74 12.30 -0.74
CA LEU A 121 -0.40 11.68 -0.04
C LEU A 121 -1.70 11.88 -0.83
N CYS A 122 -1.82 13.01 -1.52
CA CYS A 122 -2.91 13.28 -2.46
C CYS A 122 -2.38 13.19 -3.90
N LEU A 123 -2.68 12.09 -4.58
CA LEU A 123 -2.36 11.92 -5.99
C LEU A 123 -3.48 12.51 -6.84
N GLN A 124 -3.15 13.49 -7.70
CA GLN A 124 -4.02 13.86 -8.79
C GLN A 124 -3.81 12.89 -9.94
N HIS A 125 -4.85 12.13 -10.27
CA HIS A 125 -4.78 11.09 -11.30
C HIS A 125 -4.43 11.70 -12.67
N PRO A 126 -3.39 11.22 -13.35
CA PRO A 126 -2.87 11.87 -14.56
C PRO A 126 -3.84 11.82 -15.75
N GLU A 127 -4.68 10.79 -15.85
CA GLU A 127 -5.69 10.67 -16.92
C GLU A 127 -7.04 11.32 -16.60
N THR A 128 -7.54 11.19 -15.36
CA THR A 128 -8.90 11.63 -14.98
C THR A 128 -8.93 12.97 -14.25
N GLY A 129 -7.79 13.44 -13.76
CA GLY A 129 -7.66 14.66 -12.94
C GLY A 129 -8.24 14.55 -11.52
N GLN A 130 -8.79 13.40 -11.12
CA GLN A 130 -9.38 13.20 -9.80
C GLN A 130 -8.30 13.03 -8.72
N CYS A 131 -8.55 13.59 -7.54
CA CYS A 131 -7.66 13.41 -6.39
C CYS A 131 -7.97 12.11 -5.65
N SER A 132 -6.93 11.38 -5.25
CA SER A 132 -7.00 10.12 -4.51
C SER A 132 -6.05 10.12 -3.31
N ILE A 133 -6.43 9.43 -2.24
CA ILE A 133 -5.49 9.05 -1.18
C ILE A 133 -4.44 8.09 -1.79
N TYR A 134 -3.17 8.35 -1.52
CA TYR A 134 -2.04 7.62 -2.10
C TYR A 134 -0.88 7.47 -1.10
N GLY A 135 0.13 6.68 -1.47
CA GLY A 135 1.32 6.46 -0.64
C GLY A 135 1.09 5.60 0.61
N ILE A 136 -0.05 4.90 0.68
CA ILE A 136 -0.30 3.90 1.71
C ILE A 136 0.48 2.63 1.36
N ASN A 137 1.59 2.37 2.02
CA ASN A 137 2.32 1.12 1.88
C ASN A 137 3.12 0.85 3.16
N SER A 138 3.45 -0.41 3.39
CA SER A 138 4.44 -0.82 4.38
C SER A 138 5.83 -0.19 4.18
N SER A 139 6.19 0.22 2.96
CA SER A 139 7.43 0.94 2.62
C SER A 139 7.44 2.40 3.06
N THR A 140 6.28 2.98 3.40
CA THR A 140 6.20 4.39 3.78
C THR A 140 6.74 4.59 5.19
N CYS A 141 7.90 5.24 5.29
CA CYS A 141 8.64 5.42 6.55
C CYS A 141 8.41 6.78 7.21
N SER A 142 8.05 7.81 6.43
CA SER A 142 7.86 9.18 6.92
C SER A 142 6.97 9.99 5.97
N LEU A 143 6.31 11.02 6.50
CA LEU A 143 5.66 12.06 5.72
C LEU A 143 6.32 13.40 6.00
N ILE A 144 6.57 14.17 4.94
CA ILE A 144 7.16 15.51 5.00
C ILE A 144 6.29 16.50 4.23
N ASP A 145 6.43 17.80 4.50
CA ASP A 145 5.78 18.81 3.68
C ASP A 145 6.40 18.87 2.28
N LYS A 146 5.60 19.22 1.27
CA LYS A 146 6.06 19.55 -0.08
C LYS A 146 7.17 20.60 -0.03
N GLY A 147 8.24 20.36 -0.78
CA GLY A 147 9.44 21.21 -0.81
C GLY A 147 10.42 20.98 0.34
N GLN A 148 10.12 20.12 1.32
CA GLN A 148 11.10 19.69 2.31
C GLN A 148 11.93 18.51 1.81
N GLU A 149 13.12 18.36 2.41
CA GLU A 149 14.01 17.23 2.16
C GLU A 149 14.05 16.28 3.33
N MET A 150 14.15 14.98 3.02
CA MET A 150 14.27 13.95 4.02
C MET A 150 15.68 13.96 4.61
N CYS A 151 15.79 14.02 5.94
CA CYS A 151 17.09 13.97 6.62
C CYS A 151 17.78 12.62 6.35
N PRO A 152 19.00 12.59 5.76
CA PRO A 152 19.64 11.34 5.36
C PRO A 152 19.92 10.37 6.52
N SER A 153 20.26 10.88 7.71
CA SER A 153 20.51 10.03 8.89
C SER A 153 19.21 9.42 9.43
N LYS A 154 18.10 10.17 9.43
CA LYS A 154 16.77 9.62 9.78
C LYS A 154 16.32 8.57 8.78
N LEU A 155 16.46 8.82 7.48
CA LEU A 155 16.08 7.85 6.45
C LEU A 155 16.87 6.55 6.61
N ARG A 156 18.19 6.67 6.77
CA ARG A 156 19.05 5.50 7.02
C ARG A 156 18.59 4.72 8.25
N HIS A 157 18.26 5.41 9.35
CA HIS A 157 17.74 4.78 10.56
C HIS A 157 16.47 3.98 10.25
N TYR A 158 15.47 4.57 9.59
CA TYR A 158 14.23 3.88 9.23
C TYR A 158 14.45 2.68 8.30
N GLU A 159 15.41 2.78 7.37
CA GLU A 159 15.78 1.70 6.46
C GLU A 159 16.51 0.54 7.14
N GLU A 160 17.17 0.78 8.27
CA GLU A 160 17.93 -0.22 9.00
C GLU A 160 17.11 -0.89 10.10
N THR A 161 16.21 -0.13 10.73
CA THR A 161 15.42 -0.60 11.89
C THR A 161 14.00 -1.01 11.52
N GLY A 162 13.45 -0.49 10.42
CA GLY A 162 12.03 -0.62 10.10
C GLY A 162 11.12 0.27 10.96
N GLU A 163 11.70 1.18 11.76
CA GLU A 163 10.94 2.15 12.56
C GLU A 163 10.28 3.20 11.65
N GLU A 164 9.04 3.55 11.98
CA GLU A 164 8.27 4.59 11.29
C GLU A 164 8.48 5.93 12.01
N ASP A 165 8.60 7.03 11.27
CA ASP A 165 8.49 8.37 11.86
C ASP A 165 7.07 8.59 12.42
N ASP A 166 6.96 9.41 13.47
CA ASP A 166 5.67 9.74 14.10
C ASP A 166 4.63 10.29 13.09
N SER A 167 5.10 10.96 12.03
CA SER A 167 4.24 11.45 10.94
C SER A 167 3.44 10.36 10.23
N VAL A 168 3.90 9.09 10.24
CA VAL A 168 3.17 7.95 9.65
C VAL A 168 1.83 7.70 10.36
N ALA A 169 1.66 8.17 11.60
CA ALA A 169 0.37 8.15 12.30
C ALA A 169 -0.75 8.84 11.51
N ILE A 170 -0.44 9.85 10.69
CA ILE A 170 -1.40 10.51 9.79
C ILE A 170 -2.04 9.50 8.84
N LEU A 171 -1.26 8.56 8.29
CA LEU A 171 -1.77 7.51 7.41
C LEU A 171 -2.59 6.49 8.19
N ARG A 172 -2.21 6.20 9.44
CA ARG A 172 -2.95 5.25 10.31
C ARG A 172 -4.34 5.78 10.63
N ASP A 173 -4.46 7.08 10.92
CA ASP A 173 -5.74 7.74 11.14
C ASP A 173 -6.56 7.80 9.85
N LEU A 174 -5.92 8.11 8.73
CA LEU A 174 -6.60 8.20 7.43
C LEU A 174 -7.13 6.83 6.97
N LEU A 175 -6.41 5.74 7.26
CA LEU A 175 -6.85 4.39 6.90
C LEU A 175 -8.16 4.00 7.58
N VAL A 176 -8.43 4.44 8.81
CA VAL A 176 -9.71 4.16 9.48
C VAL A 176 -10.87 4.70 8.66
N HIS A 177 -10.75 5.93 8.15
CA HIS A 177 -11.74 6.54 7.27
C HIS A 177 -11.77 5.86 5.89
N ALA A 178 -10.62 5.75 5.23
CA ALA A 178 -10.53 5.36 3.84
C ALA A 178 -10.86 3.88 3.58
N THR A 179 -10.93 3.06 4.63
CA THR A 179 -11.30 1.64 4.56
C THR A 179 -12.65 1.36 5.21
N ALA A 180 -13.44 2.40 5.47
CA ALA A 180 -14.79 2.25 5.97
C ALA A 180 -15.69 1.48 4.98
N PRO A 181 -16.74 0.78 5.46
CA PRO A 181 -17.57 -0.09 4.62
C PRO A 181 -18.15 0.59 3.37
N GLN A 182 -18.45 1.89 3.42
CA GLN A 182 -19.00 2.63 2.28
C GLN A 182 -18.01 2.85 1.12
N PHE A 183 -16.71 2.71 1.36
CA PHE A 183 -15.67 2.84 0.32
C PHE A 183 -15.10 1.49 -0.10
N THR A 184 -15.52 0.39 0.53
CA THR A 184 -14.85 -0.90 0.37
C THR A 184 -15.76 -1.95 -0.24
N ILE A 185 -15.15 -2.83 -1.02
CA ILE A 185 -15.77 -4.06 -1.50
C ILE A 185 -14.90 -5.25 -1.09
N VAL A 186 -15.54 -6.38 -0.81
CA VAL A 186 -14.87 -7.66 -0.53
C VAL A 186 -15.16 -8.60 -1.69
N TRP A 187 -14.11 -8.95 -2.45
CA TRP A 187 -14.21 -9.87 -3.57
C TRP A 187 -13.83 -11.28 -3.14
N ASN A 188 -14.83 -12.16 -3.03
CA ASN A 188 -14.61 -13.59 -2.80
C ASN A 188 -14.34 -14.27 -4.14
N TRP A 189 -13.14 -14.79 -4.30
CA TRP A 189 -12.67 -15.34 -5.56
C TRP A 189 -13.29 -16.70 -5.88
N LEU A 190 -13.69 -16.86 -7.14
CA LEU A 190 -13.94 -18.15 -7.78
C LEU A 190 -12.86 -18.43 -8.85
N PRO A 191 -12.47 -19.70 -9.08
CA PRO A 191 -11.57 -20.02 -10.17
C PRO A 191 -12.11 -19.51 -11.52
N GLY A 192 -11.27 -18.78 -12.26
CA GLY A 192 -11.65 -18.11 -13.52
C GLY A 192 -12.01 -16.63 -13.37
N ASP A 193 -12.24 -16.15 -12.16
CA ASP A 193 -12.43 -14.72 -11.90
C ASP A 193 -11.21 -13.91 -12.33
N PHE A 194 -11.48 -12.69 -12.79
CA PHE A 194 -10.47 -11.75 -13.23
C PHE A 194 -10.82 -10.35 -12.74
N ALA A 195 -9.87 -9.68 -12.09
CA ALA A 195 -10.02 -8.29 -11.64
C ALA A 195 -8.88 -7.43 -12.15
N ILE A 196 -9.21 -6.22 -12.59
CA ILE A 196 -8.24 -5.15 -12.86
C ILE A 196 -8.52 -4.04 -11.86
N CYS A 197 -7.45 -3.53 -11.26
CA CYS A 197 -7.49 -2.44 -10.30
C CYS A 197 -6.53 -1.35 -10.77
N ASP A 198 -7.00 -0.11 -10.84
CA ASP A 198 -6.14 1.07 -11.03
C ASP A 198 -5.48 1.41 -9.69
N THR A 199 -4.16 1.28 -9.61
CA THR A 199 -3.38 1.45 -8.37
C THR A 199 -3.24 2.92 -7.98
N ARG A 200 -3.52 3.86 -8.88
CA ARG A 200 -3.46 5.31 -8.63
C ARG A 200 -4.73 5.83 -7.92
N SER A 201 -5.79 5.03 -7.89
CA SER A 201 -7.10 5.39 -7.32
C SER A 201 -7.66 4.38 -6.31
N THR A 202 -6.92 3.29 -6.04
CA THR A 202 -7.41 2.18 -5.23
C THR A 202 -6.34 1.71 -4.24
N MET A 203 -6.77 1.31 -3.05
CA MET A 203 -5.96 0.50 -2.12
C MET A 203 -6.55 -0.90 -2.01
N HIS A 204 -5.75 -1.88 -1.66
CA HIS A 204 -6.25 -3.24 -1.45
C HIS A 204 -5.54 -3.98 -0.31
N CYS A 205 -6.19 -5.03 0.17
CA CYS A 205 -5.59 -6.02 1.06
C CYS A 205 -6.14 -7.42 0.77
N ALA A 206 -5.37 -8.46 1.09
CA ALA A 206 -5.85 -9.84 1.02
C ALA A 206 -6.35 -10.28 2.41
N THR A 207 -7.44 -11.05 2.45
CA THR A 207 -7.88 -11.71 3.68
C THR A 207 -7.13 -13.02 3.89
N SER A 208 -7.08 -13.48 5.15
CA SER A 208 -6.46 -14.75 5.51
C SER A 208 -7.28 -15.93 4.97
N TYR A 209 -6.61 -17.07 4.83
CA TYR A 209 -7.22 -18.36 4.52
C TYR A 209 -6.40 -19.46 5.19
N ASP A 210 -7.00 -20.64 5.34
CA ASP A 210 -6.30 -21.81 5.88
C ASP A 210 -5.17 -22.22 4.92
N GLN A 211 -3.93 -22.15 5.41
CA GLN A 211 -2.70 -22.41 4.66
C GLN A 211 -2.53 -23.90 4.28
N ASN A 212 -3.38 -24.80 4.77
CA ASN A 212 -3.47 -26.18 4.28
C ASN A 212 -4.09 -26.26 2.88
N PHE A 213 -4.77 -25.21 2.42
CA PHE A 213 -5.34 -25.13 1.07
C PHE A 213 -4.48 -24.25 0.15
N THR A 214 -4.46 -24.61 -1.12
CA THR A 214 -3.78 -23.81 -2.15
C THR A 214 -4.63 -22.61 -2.55
N ARG A 215 -3.99 -21.44 -2.59
CA ARG A 215 -4.50 -20.23 -3.24
C ARG A 215 -3.50 -19.80 -4.31
N GLU A 216 -3.90 -19.90 -5.57
CA GLU A 216 -3.05 -19.55 -6.71
C GLU A 216 -3.68 -18.39 -7.49
N MET A 217 -2.97 -17.27 -7.51
CA MET A 217 -3.35 -16.06 -8.25
C MET A 217 -2.24 -15.74 -9.25
N TRP A 218 -2.61 -15.50 -10.50
CA TRP A 218 -1.67 -14.96 -11.48
C TRP A 218 -1.84 -13.45 -11.53
N ARG A 219 -0.73 -12.73 -11.37
CA ARG A 219 -0.71 -11.27 -11.39
C ARG A 219 0.11 -10.79 -12.57
N THR A 220 -0.42 -9.79 -13.28
CA THR A 220 0.38 -8.95 -14.17
C THR A 220 0.25 -7.49 -13.77
N THR A 221 1.28 -6.72 -14.03
CA THR A 221 1.37 -5.30 -13.67
C THR A 221 1.26 -4.46 -14.93
N ILE A 222 0.43 -3.43 -14.88
CA ILE A 222 0.21 -2.49 -15.97
C ILE A 222 1.06 -1.25 -15.69
N MET A 223 2.06 -1.03 -16.54
CA MET A 223 2.90 0.17 -16.46
C MET A 223 2.15 1.36 -17.07
N PRO A 224 2.31 2.58 -16.54
CA PRO A 224 1.75 3.77 -17.17
C PRO A 224 2.42 4.02 -18.52
N ASP A 225 1.66 4.57 -19.47
CA ASP A 225 2.27 5.25 -20.62
C ASP A 225 3.12 6.42 -20.12
N ALA A 226 4.20 6.75 -20.83
CA ALA A 226 5.15 7.78 -20.40
C ALA A 226 4.50 9.15 -20.14
N CYS A 227 3.43 9.51 -20.87
CA CYS A 227 2.67 10.75 -20.66
C CYS A 227 1.78 10.74 -19.41
N PHE A 228 1.48 9.57 -18.87
CA PHE A 228 0.68 9.36 -17.66
C PHE A 228 1.48 8.74 -16.52
N ALA A 229 2.80 8.62 -16.68
CA ALA A 229 3.71 8.24 -15.63
C ALA A 229 3.70 9.33 -14.58
N VAL A 230 3.50 8.94 -13.32
CA VAL A 230 3.51 9.92 -12.25
C VAL A 230 4.96 10.25 -11.90
N SER A 231 5.40 11.45 -12.26
CA SER A 231 6.73 11.97 -11.90
C SER A 231 6.64 12.80 -10.63
N PHE A 232 7.50 12.50 -9.67
CA PHE A 232 7.49 13.13 -8.35
C PHE A 232 8.79 13.89 -8.04
N ASP A 233 9.69 13.99 -9.02
CA ASP A 233 10.99 14.67 -8.89
C ASP A 233 10.92 16.19 -9.20
N ALA A 234 9.71 16.73 -9.36
CA ALA A 234 9.47 18.12 -9.75
C ALA A 234 8.84 19.01 -8.65
N CYS A 235 8.99 18.68 -7.36
CA CYS A 235 8.48 19.48 -6.23
C CYS A 235 9.53 19.74 -5.15
#